data_AF-A0A3B0P7K0-F1
#
_entry.id   AF-A0A3B0P7K0-F1
#
_cell.length_a   1.000
_cell.length_b   1.000
_cell.length_c   1.000
_cell.angle_alpha   90.00
_cell.angle_beta   90.00
_cell.angle_gamma   90.00
#
_symmetry.space_group_name_H-M   'P 1'
#
loop_
_entity.id
_entity.type
_entity.pdbx_description
1 polymer ?
#
loop_
_entity_poly.entity_id
_entity_poly.type
_entity_poly.pdbx_seq_one_letter_code
_entity_poly.pdbx_strand_id
1 'polypeptide(L)'
;MMTQKYLDTFEELEKNGAINKNFSFNDLIKNNPFGFLPSNLSQMLFYINFSSLEQLFSVKNITKIKSRFNDIDGTFELLIFTTENKYYFQTDKEKDNALKSDVDFFKYIYDRSFEIIFKTKQW
;
A
#
# COMPACT_ATOMS: atom_id res chain seq x y z
N MET A 1 19.13 7.77 -13.72
CA MET A 1 17.70 7.48 -13.42
C MET A 1 17.60 7.10 -11.95
N MET A 2 16.70 7.69 -11.17
CA MET A 2 16.42 7.17 -9.83
C MET A 2 15.66 5.85 -9.97
N THR A 3 16.19 4.78 -9.38
CA THR A 3 15.48 3.51 -9.25
C THR A 3 14.47 3.60 -8.12
N GLN A 4 13.22 3.23 -8.39
CA GLN A 4 12.20 3.12 -7.35
C GLN A 4 12.60 2.01 -6.39
N LYS A 5 12.50 2.29 -5.09
CA LYS A 5 12.80 1.33 -4.03
C LYS A 5 11.51 0.94 -3.34
N TYR A 6 11.39 -0.35 -3.06
CA TYR A 6 10.26 -0.93 -2.34
C TYR A 6 10.79 -1.73 -1.17
N LEU A 7 9.89 -2.09 -0.25
CA LEU A 7 10.23 -3.03 0.79
C LEU A 7 10.55 -4.41 0.20
N ASP A 8 11.42 -5.15 0.89
CA ASP A 8 11.63 -6.57 0.61
C ASP A 8 10.29 -7.30 0.63
N THR A 9 10.12 -8.24 -0.30
CA THR A 9 8.98 -9.17 -0.28
C THR A 9 9.16 -10.27 0.77
N PHE A 10 8.06 -10.89 1.19
CA PHE A 10 8.05 -12.07 2.07
C PHE A 10 7.31 -13.24 1.43
N GLU A 11 7.69 -14.45 1.83
CA GLU A 11 6.98 -15.68 1.49
C GLU A 11 5.82 -15.95 2.47
N GLU A 12 4.79 -16.67 2.05
CA GLU A 12 3.63 -17.01 2.92
C GLU A 12 4.05 -17.71 4.22
N LEU A 13 5.07 -18.57 4.15
CA LEU A 13 5.60 -19.28 5.32
C LEU A 13 6.19 -18.33 6.38
N GLU A 14 6.64 -17.13 5.99
CA GLU A 14 7.18 -16.15 6.93
C GLU A 14 6.10 -15.56 7.85
N LYS A 15 4.83 -15.59 7.42
CA LYS A 15 3.66 -15.17 8.21
C LYS A 15 3.37 -16.11 9.38
N ASN A 16 3.92 -17.32 9.39
CA ASN A 16 3.65 -18.29 10.46
C ASN A 16 4.07 -17.72 11.82
N GLY A 17 3.13 -17.75 12.77
CA GLY A 17 3.29 -17.19 14.11
C GLY A 17 3.16 -15.67 14.18
N ALA A 18 2.76 -14.99 13.10
CA ALA A 18 2.49 -13.55 13.13
C ALA A 18 1.15 -13.24 13.82
N ILE A 19 1.15 -12.19 14.62
CA ILE A 19 -0.03 -11.64 15.26
C ILE A 19 -0.76 -10.77 14.25
N ASN A 20 -1.95 -11.22 13.83
CA ASN A 20 -2.80 -10.47 12.93
C ASN A 20 -3.33 -9.22 13.64
N LYS A 21 -3.05 -8.05 13.09
CA LYS A 21 -3.59 -6.77 13.57
C LYS A 21 -4.46 -6.14 12.51
N ASN A 22 -5.60 -5.60 12.96
CA ASN A 22 -6.42 -4.77 12.11
C ASN A 22 -5.91 -3.32 12.17
N PHE A 23 -5.67 -2.72 11.01
CA PHE A 23 -5.25 -1.33 10.84
C PHE A 23 -5.93 -0.79 9.58
N SER A 24 -6.39 0.47 9.63
CA SER A 24 -6.91 1.16 8.45
C SER A 24 -5.78 1.96 7.80
N PHE A 25 -5.48 1.63 6.56
CA PHE A 25 -4.46 2.30 5.77
C PHE A 25 -4.97 3.57 5.08
N ASN A 26 -6.28 3.85 5.13
CA ASN A 26 -6.90 4.95 4.39
C ASN A 26 -6.20 6.30 4.55
N ASP A 27 -5.95 6.75 5.77
CA ASP A 27 -5.31 8.05 6.00
C ASP A 27 -3.83 8.04 5.59
N LEU A 28 -3.17 6.90 5.74
CA LEU A 28 -1.80 6.70 5.30
C LEU A 28 -1.69 6.77 3.77
N ILE A 29 -2.64 6.16 3.05
CA ILE A 29 -2.69 6.14 1.58
C ILE A 29 -3.04 7.53 1.04
N LYS A 30 -4.00 8.25 1.64
CA LYS A 30 -4.37 9.61 1.20
C LYS A 30 -3.22 10.60 1.30
N ASN A 31 -2.34 10.42 2.28
CA ASN A 31 -1.17 11.27 2.49
C ASN A 31 0.09 10.72 1.79
N ASN A 32 -0.03 9.67 0.98
CA ASN A 32 1.10 9.07 0.28
C ASN A 32 1.54 9.95 -0.91
N PRO A 33 2.78 10.48 -0.91
CA PRO A 33 3.25 11.34 -2.00
C PRO A 33 3.51 10.56 -3.31
N PHE A 34 3.62 9.24 -3.26
CA PHE A 34 3.92 8.40 -4.42
C PHE A 34 2.67 7.99 -5.21
N GLY A 35 1.48 8.06 -4.58
CA GLY A 35 0.21 7.70 -5.22
C GLY A 35 -0.65 6.73 -4.39
N PHE A 36 -1.67 6.19 -5.04
CA PHE A 36 -2.73 5.40 -4.40
C PHE A 36 -2.61 3.88 -4.64
N LEU A 37 -1.59 3.42 -5.38
CA LEU A 37 -1.39 1.99 -5.65
C LEU A 37 -0.71 1.29 -4.46
N PRO A 38 -0.94 -0.02 -4.29
CA PRO A 38 -0.20 -0.85 -3.33
C PRO A 38 1.32 -0.74 -3.43
N SER A 39 1.89 -0.69 -4.64
CA SER A 39 3.32 -0.47 -4.85
C SER A 39 3.80 0.89 -4.32
N ASN A 40 3.00 1.95 -4.47
CA ASN A 40 3.30 3.27 -3.91
C ASN A 40 3.33 3.24 -2.38
N LEU A 41 2.46 2.43 -1.76
CA LEU A 41 2.44 2.26 -0.31
C LEU A 41 3.71 1.56 0.18
N SER A 42 4.16 0.52 -0.52
CA SER A 42 5.45 -0.13 -0.24
C SER A 42 6.62 0.85 -0.37
N GLN A 43 6.61 1.66 -1.45
CA GLN A 43 7.64 2.68 -1.67
C GLN A 43 7.67 3.71 -0.55
N MET A 44 6.52 4.18 -0.08
CA MET A 44 6.47 5.11 1.04
C MET A 44 7.04 4.50 2.32
N LEU A 45 6.59 3.30 2.67
CA LEU A 45 7.02 2.61 3.90
C LEU A 45 8.53 2.29 3.88
N PHE A 46 9.13 2.11 2.70
CA PHE A 46 10.58 1.97 2.56
C PHE A 46 11.36 3.19 3.05
N TYR A 47 10.80 4.40 2.89
CA TYR A 47 11.47 5.65 3.29
C TYR A 47 11.11 6.12 4.71
N ILE A 48 10.10 5.52 5.35
CA ILE A 48 9.71 5.89 6.71
C ILE A 48 10.66 5.24 7.72
N ASN A 49 11.09 5.99 8.72
CA ASN A 49 11.94 5.48 9.79
C ASN A 49 11.15 4.55 10.74
N PHE A 50 11.86 3.65 11.43
CA PHE A 50 11.23 2.69 12.32
C PHE A 50 10.49 3.33 13.50
N SER A 51 10.98 4.44 14.05
CA SER A 51 10.30 5.12 15.17
C SER A 51 8.90 5.64 14.79
N SER A 52 8.75 6.19 13.58
CA SER A 52 7.46 6.62 13.05
C SER A 52 6.53 5.43 12.78
N LEU A 53 7.07 4.30 12.28
CA LEU A 53 6.28 3.08 12.07
C LEU A 53 5.82 2.46 13.38
N GLU A 54 6.67 2.50 14.42
CA GLU A 54 6.33 2.02 15.76
C GLU A 54 5.13 2.77 16.34
N GLN A 55 5.10 4.09 16.17
CA GLN A 55 3.96 4.93 16.56
C GLN A 55 2.73 4.62 15.72
N LEU A 56 2.90 4.54 14.39
CA LEU A 56 1.80 4.33 13.45
C LEU A 56 1.08 2.99 13.68
N PHE A 57 1.83 1.91 13.86
CA PHE A 57 1.28 0.56 14.01
C PHE A 57 1.07 0.13 15.46
N SER A 58 1.41 1.00 16.43
CA SER A 58 1.44 0.65 17.86
C SER A 58 2.22 -0.64 18.11
N VAL A 59 3.43 -0.71 17.55
CA VAL A 59 4.39 -1.82 17.65
C VAL A 59 5.70 -1.24 18.20
N LYS A 60 6.49 -2.02 18.94
CA LYS A 60 7.79 -1.55 19.49
C LYS A 60 8.94 -2.43 19.00
N ASN A 61 10.13 -1.85 18.96
CA ASN A 61 11.40 -2.50 18.62
C ASN A 61 11.37 -3.15 17.24
N ILE A 62 10.95 -2.39 16.22
CA ILE A 62 10.93 -2.87 14.84
C ILE A 62 12.36 -3.10 14.37
N THR A 63 12.63 -4.32 13.88
CA THR A 63 13.95 -4.74 13.36
C THR A 63 13.94 -4.85 11.84
N LYS A 64 12.81 -5.26 11.28
CA LYS A 64 12.63 -5.42 9.84
C LYS A 64 11.17 -5.23 9.46
N ILE A 65 10.95 -4.71 8.26
CA ILE A 65 9.64 -4.66 7.62
C ILE A 65 9.74 -5.26 6.22
N LYS A 66 8.69 -5.95 5.80
CA LYS A 66 8.55 -6.53 4.47
C LYS A 66 7.12 -6.33 4.00
N SER A 67 6.91 -6.21 2.69
CA SER A 67 5.57 -6.08 2.12
C SER A 67 5.36 -6.98 0.93
N ARG A 68 4.12 -7.43 0.75
CA ARG A 68 3.66 -8.07 -0.48
C ARG A 68 2.50 -7.24 -1.04
N PHE A 69 2.50 -6.98 -2.34
CA PHE A 69 1.51 -6.11 -2.95
C PHE A 69 1.12 -6.60 -4.35
N ASN A 70 -0.09 -6.26 -4.76
CA ASN A 70 -0.60 -6.54 -6.09
C ASN A 70 -1.45 -5.35 -6.58
N ASP A 71 -0.90 -4.60 -7.53
CA ASP A 71 -1.55 -3.40 -8.08
C ASP A 71 -2.77 -3.73 -8.96
N ILE A 72 -2.81 -4.94 -9.55
CA ILE A 72 -3.93 -5.39 -10.39
C ILE A 72 -5.17 -5.63 -9.52
N ASP A 73 -5.00 -6.35 -8.41
CA ASP A 73 -6.10 -6.69 -7.51
C ASP A 73 -6.37 -5.57 -6.48
N GLY A 74 -5.40 -4.69 -6.26
CA GLY A 74 -5.47 -3.64 -5.24
C GLY A 74 -5.32 -4.21 -3.83
N THR A 75 -4.38 -5.15 -3.63
CA THR A 75 -4.12 -5.77 -2.33
C THR A 75 -2.74 -5.40 -1.80
N PHE A 76 -2.66 -5.23 -0.48
CA PHE A 76 -1.43 -4.86 0.22
C PHE A 76 -1.32 -5.61 1.54
N GLU A 77 -0.14 -6.18 1.77
CA GLU A 77 0.19 -6.91 2.98
C GLU A 77 1.52 -6.41 3.54
N LEU A 78 1.58 -6.28 4.86
CA LEU A 78 2.75 -5.80 5.59
C LEU A 78 3.07 -6.76 6.72
N LEU A 79 4.33 -7.18 6.77
CA LEU A 79 4.88 -8.00 7.83
C LEU A 79 5.94 -7.19 8.57
N ILE A 80 5.68 -6.93 9.84
CA ILE A 80 6.58 -6.21 10.74
C ILE A 80 7.22 -7.21 11.69
N PHE A 81 8.55 -7.26 11.69
CA PHE A 81 9.35 -8.05 12.60
C PHE A 81 9.83 -7.15 13.73
N THR A 82 9.63 -7.60 14.97
CA THR A 82 10.23 -6.99 16.14
C THR A 82 11.24 -7.94 16.77
N THR A 83 11.87 -7.52 17.86
CA THR A 83 12.75 -8.38 18.65
C THR A 83 12.03 -9.59 19.26
N GLU A 84 10.72 -9.51 19.46
CA GLU A 84 9.94 -10.50 20.22
C GLU A 84 8.85 -11.18 19.38
N ASN A 85 8.25 -10.45 18.46
CA ASN A 85 7.03 -10.87 17.76
C ASN A 85 7.07 -10.51 16.28
N LYS A 86 6.19 -11.15 15.51
CA LYS A 86 5.86 -10.72 14.15
C LYS A 86 4.43 -10.19 14.15
N TYR A 87 4.18 -9.12 13.41
CA TYR A 87 2.85 -8.55 13.24
C TYR A 87 2.50 -8.54 11.76
N TYR A 88 1.31 -9.03 11.44
CA TYR A 88 0.80 -9.06 10.09
C TYR A 88 -0.37 -8.10 9.95
N PHE A 89 -0.32 -7.30 8.90
CA PHE A 89 -1.36 -6.37 8.50
C PHE A 89 -1.73 -6.63 7.06
N GLN A 90 -3.02 -6.60 6.77
CA GLN A 90 -3.54 -6.76 5.42
C GLN A 90 -4.65 -5.76 5.16
N THR A 91 -4.64 -5.25 3.94
CA THR A 91 -5.71 -4.44 3.40
C THR A 91 -5.89 -4.70 1.91
N ASP A 92 -7.03 -4.24 1.41
CA ASP A 92 -7.44 -4.28 0.02
C ASP A 92 -8.29 -3.03 -0.28
N LYS A 93 -8.61 -2.84 -1.56
CA LYS A 93 -9.42 -1.70 -2.02
C LYS A 93 -10.86 -1.68 -1.48
N GLU A 94 -11.40 -2.80 -0.99
CA GLU A 94 -12.74 -2.86 -0.41
C GLU A 94 -12.72 -2.37 1.04
N LYS A 95 -11.69 -2.75 1.79
CA LYS A 95 -11.48 -2.36 3.18
C LYS A 95 -10.98 -0.93 3.33
N ASP A 96 -9.99 -0.53 2.52
CA ASP A 96 -9.45 0.82 2.48
C ASP A 96 -9.67 1.40 1.07
N ASN A 97 -10.80 2.07 0.91
CA ASN A 97 -11.28 2.69 -0.33
C ASN A 97 -10.36 3.79 -0.92
N ALA A 98 -9.37 4.27 -0.17
CA ALA A 98 -8.29 5.11 -0.70
C ALA A 98 -7.30 4.31 -1.56
N LEU A 99 -7.12 3.02 -1.30
CA LEU A 99 -6.27 2.13 -2.10
C LEU A 99 -6.94 1.91 -3.47
N LYS A 100 -6.15 1.99 -4.54
CA LYS A 100 -6.63 1.81 -5.91
C LYS A 100 -5.96 0.60 -6.55
N SER A 101 -6.67 0.02 -7.50
CA SER A 101 -6.15 -0.97 -8.43
C SER A 101 -5.86 -0.34 -9.79
N ASP A 102 -5.06 -1.01 -10.61
CA ASP A 102 -4.79 -0.60 -12.00
C ASP A 102 -6.10 -0.39 -12.77
N VAL A 103 -7.09 -1.25 -12.56
CA VAL A 103 -8.41 -1.15 -13.18
C VAL A 103 -9.09 0.18 -12.85
N ASP A 104 -8.93 0.69 -11.63
CA ASP A 104 -9.51 1.97 -11.23
C ASP A 104 -8.86 3.14 -11.98
N PHE A 105 -7.55 3.09 -12.21
CA PHE A 105 -6.84 4.08 -13.01
C PHE A 105 -7.23 4.03 -14.49
N PHE A 106 -7.27 2.83 -15.08
CA PHE A 106 -7.70 2.67 -16.47
C PHE A 106 -9.13 3.15 -16.67
N LYS A 107 -10.04 2.79 -15.76
CA LYS A 107 -11.42 3.26 -15.78
C LYS A 107 -11.50 4.79 -15.69
N TYR A 108 -10.76 5.40 -14.77
CA TYR A 108 -10.73 6.85 -14.63
C TYR A 108 -10.22 7.57 -15.90
N ILE A 109 -9.15 7.06 -16.51
CA ILE A 109 -8.63 7.60 -17.78
C ILE A 109 -9.65 7.42 -18.90
N TYR A 110 -10.25 6.24 -19.00
CA TYR A 110 -11.28 5.93 -19.99
C TYR A 110 -12.47 6.89 -19.87
N ASP A 111 -13.08 6.98 -18.69
CA ASP A 111 -14.26 7.81 -18.43
C ASP A 111 -14.00 9.28 -18.81
N ARG A 112 -12.84 9.83 -18.42
CA ARG A 112 -12.45 11.21 -18.77
C ARG A 112 -12.09 11.41 -20.23
N SER A 113 -11.50 10.41 -20.88
CA SER A 113 -11.18 10.49 -22.32
C SER A 113 -12.46 10.56 -23.13
N PHE A 114 -13.48 9.78 -22.77
CA PHE A 114 -14.79 9.85 -23.41
C PHE A 114 -15.49 11.18 -23.15
N GLU A 115 -15.44 11.72 -21.92
CA GLU A 115 -15.97 13.06 -21.63
C GLU A 115 -15.35 14.16 -22.50
N ILE A 116 -14.02 14.10 -22.73
CA ILE A 116 -13.31 15.07 -23.60
C ILE A 116 -13.77 14.93 -25.06
N ILE A 117 -13.96 13.70 -25.56
CA ILE A 117 -14.47 13.46 -26.92
C ILE A 117 -15.89 14.01 -27.10
N PHE A 118 -16.75 13.86 -26.09
CA PHE A 118 -18.11 14.42 -26.14
C PHE A 118 -18.10 15.96 -26.11
N LYS A 119 -17.26 16.58 -25.28
CA LYS A 119 -17.15 18.05 -25.21
C LYS A 119 -16.55 18.66 -26.48
N THR A 120 -15.62 17.98 -27.15
CA THR A 120 -15.01 18.45 -28.40
C THR A 120 -15.93 18.32 -29.62
N LYS A 121 -16.91 17.41 -29.60
CA LYS A 121 -17.94 17.30 -30.66
C LYS A 121 -19.09 18.32 -30.54
N GLN A 122 -19.18 19.05 -29.42
CA GLN A 122 -20.21 20.07 -29.18
C GLN A 122 -19.76 21.51 -29.51
N TRP A 123 -18.67 21.68 -30.25
CA TRP A 123 -18.20 22.97 -30.77
C TRP A 123 -18.42 23.08 -32.27
#